data_AF-A0A9E5BK14-F1
#
_entry.id   AF-A0A9E5BK14-F1
#
_cell.length_a   1.000
_cell.length_b   1.000
_cell.length_c   1.000
_cell.angle_alpha   90.00
_cell.angle_beta   90.00
_cell.angle_gamma   90.00
#
_symmetry.space_group_name_H-M   'P 1'
#
loop_
_entity.id
_entity.type
_entity.pdbx_description
1 polymer ?
#
loop_
_entity_poly.entity_id
_entity_poly.type
_entity_poly.pdbx_seq_one_letter_code
_entity_poly.pdbx_strand_id
1 'polypeptide(L)' 'GGLWKQGDQRVIDGLMVNGSAHLVGKFSGVVRHLQSGYLYHYAFAMIVGLIGLMAWILYTHIYIAY' A
#
# COMPACT_ATOMS: atom_id res chain seq x y z
N GLY A 1 39.39 -1.73 11.28
CA GLY A 1 37.99 -2.08 11.61
C GLY A 1 37.11 -2.08 10.37
N GLY A 2 37.15 -3.13 9.55
CA GLY A 2 36.37 -3.23 8.31
C GLY A 2 35.16 -4.17 8.36
N LEU A 3 35.13 -5.09 9.33
CA LEU A 3 34.07 -6.11 9.45
C LEU A 3 32.71 -5.51 9.76
N TRP A 4 32.68 -4.44 10.58
CA TRP A 4 31.46 -3.72 10.93
C TRP A 4 30.88 -3.00 9.71
N LYS A 5 31.71 -2.28 8.94
CA LYS A 5 31.27 -1.57 7.73
C LYS A 5 30.72 -2.51 6.66
N GLN A 6 31.36 -3.66 6.46
CA GLN A 6 30.97 -4.63 5.43
C GLN A 6 29.75 -5.47 5.84
N GLY A 7 29.58 -5.73 7.15
CA GLY A 7 28.36 -6.33 7.71
C GLY A 7 27.17 -5.38 7.65
N ASP A 8 27.36 -4.12 8.03
CA ASP A 8 26.31 -3.09 8.03
C ASP A 8 25.79 -2.82 6.61
N GLN A 9 26.68 -2.69 5.62
CA GLN A 9 26.29 -2.57 4.21
C GLN A 9 25.51 -3.78 3.69
N ARG A 10 25.88 -5.01 4.09
CA ARG A 10 25.17 -6.21 3.60
C ARG A 10 23.80 -6.37 4.22
N VAL A 11 23.67 -6.08 5.51
CA VAL A 11 22.43 -6.28 6.26
C VAL A 11 21.47 -5.10 6.07
N ILE A 12 21.96 -3.86 6.20
CA ILE A 12 21.12 -2.67 6.04
C ILE A 12 20.85 -2.43 4.55
N ASP A 13 21.87 -2.23 3.72
CA ASP A 13 21.62 -1.89 2.31
C ASP A 13 21.09 -3.09 1.53
N GLY A 14 21.62 -4.30 1.78
CA GLY A 14 21.23 -5.51 1.03
C GLY A 14 19.87 -6.09 1.44
N LEU A 15 19.67 -6.30 2.74
CA LEU A 15 18.49 -7.02 3.26
C LEU A 15 17.33 -6.07 3.58
N MET A 16 17.59 -4.94 4.23
CA MET A 16 16.53 -4.01 4.62
C MET A 16 16.16 -3.05 3.51
N VAL A 17 17.12 -2.32 2.91
CA VAL A 17 16.83 -1.28 1.91
C VAL A 17 16.54 -1.90 0.54
N ASN A 18 17.46 -2.68 -0.03
CA ASN A 18 17.22 -3.31 -1.34
C ASN A 18 16.09 -4.35 -1.28
N GLY A 19 15.95 -5.09 -0.16
CA GLY A 19 14.84 -6.00 0.05
C GLY A 19 13.49 -5.29 0.05
N SER A 20 13.33 -4.20 0.81
CA SER A 20 12.10 -3.41 0.83
C SER A 20 11.81 -2.73 -0.52
N ALA A 21 12.83 -2.15 -1.17
CA ALA A 21 12.68 -1.55 -2.49
C ALA A 21 12.22 -2.59 -3.54
N HIS A 22 12.76 -3.81 -3.48
CA HIS A 22 12.38 -4.87 -4.40
C HIS A 22 10.97 -5.40 -4.15
N LEU A 23 10.54 -5.48 -2.88
CA LEU A 23 9.17 -5.82 -2.50
C LEU A 23 8.17 -4.74 -2.96
N VAL A 24 8.47 -3.47 -2.70
CA VAL A 24 7.66 -2.34 -3.15
C VAL A 24 7.59 -2.33 -4.68
N GLY A 25 8.71 -2.56 -5.37
CA GLY A 25 8.75 -2.62 -6.84
C GLY A 25 7.90 -3.76 -7.41
N LYS A 26 7.98 -4.96 -6.84
CA LYS A 26 7.12 -6.09 -7.23
C LYS A 26 5.65 -5.81 -6.98
N PHE A 27 5.31 -5.31 -5.80
CA PHE A 27 3.93 -4.98 -5.44
C PHE A 27 3.36 -3.89 -6.35
N SER A 28 4.13 -2.83 -6.60
CA SER A 28 3.77 -1.73 -7.50
C SER A 28 3.56 -2.23 -8.93
N GLY A 29 4.39 -3.17 -9.39
CA GLY A 29 4.23 -3.82 -10.70
C GLY A 29 2.90 -4.56 -10.83
N VAL A 30 2.51 -5.32 -9.81
CA VAL A 30 1.22 -6.01 -9.76
C VAL A 30 0.05 -5.02 -9.72
N VAL A 31 0.13 -4.01 -8.84
CA VAL A 31 -0.91 -2.97 -8.71
C VAL A 31 -1.10 -2.19 -10.01
N ARG A 32 -0.03 -1.95 -10.77
CA ARG A 32 -0.11 -1.28 -12.08
C ARG A 32 -0.96 -2.06 -13.08
N HIS A 33 -0.98 -3.39 -13.02
CA HIS A 33 -1.82 -4.20 -13.90
C HIS A 33 -3.30 -4.20 -13.49
N LEU A 34 -3.60 -3.93 -12.22
CA LEU A 34 -4.99 -3.76 -11.76
C LEU A 34 -5.58 -2.42 -12.22
N GLN A 35 -4.73 -1.44 -12.55
CA GLN A 35 -5.15 -0.21 -13.20
C GLN A 35 -5.43 -0.50 -14.70
N SER A 36 -6.67 -0.87 -15.01
CA SER A 36 -7.09 -1.26 -16.37
C SER A 36 -7.17 -0.10 -17.37
N GLY A 37 -7.03 1.16 -16.92
CA GLY A 37 -7.13 2.36 -17.77
C GLY A 37 -8.55 2.70 -18.22
N TYR A 38 -9.53 1.81 -18.03
CA TYR A 38 -10.92 2.06 -18.37
C TYR A 38 -11.59 2.95 -17.32
N LEU A 39 -12.15 4.08 -17.77
CA LEU A 39 -12.86 5.04 -16.91
C LEU A 39 -13.97 4.38 -16.06
N TYR A 40 -14.64 3.36 -16.59
CA TYR A 40 -15.70 2.65 -15.90
C TYR A 40 -15.22 1.93 -14.63
N HIS A 41 -14.01 1.36 -14.64
CA HIS A 41 -13.44 0.69 -13.46
C HIS A 41 -13.10 1.71 -12.37
N TYR A 42 -12.60 2.89 -12.75
CA TYR A 42 -12.37 3.98 -11.81
C TYR A 42 -13.68 4.51 -11.22
N ALA A 43 -14.70 4.75 -12.07
CA ALA A 43 -16.01 5.19 -11.62
C ALA A 43 -16.65 4.19 -10.64
N PHE A 44 -16.57 2.90 -10.95
CA PHE A 44 -17.02 1.84 -10.06
C PHE A 44 -16.29 1.85 -8.71
N ALA A 45 -14.95 1.92 -8.71
CA ALA A 45 -14.15 1.97 -7.49
C ALA A 45 -14.46 3.21 -6.63
N MET A 46 -14.69 4.37 -7.26
CA MET A 46 -15.08 5.60 -6.55
C MET A 46 -16.43 5.46 -5.86
N ILE A 47 -17.44 4.94 -6.55
CA ILE A 47 -18.78 4.74 -5.97
C ILE A 47 -18.72 3.77 -4.79
N VAL A 48 -18.06 2.62 -4.97
CA VAL A 48 -17.89 1.63 -3.90
C VAL A 48 -17.13 2.23 -2.71
N GLY A 49 -16.06 2.99 -2.97
CA GLY A 49 -15.28 3.66 -1.93
C GLY A 49 -16.10 4.68 -1.15
N LEU A 50 -16.88 5.51 -1.82
CA LEU A 50 -17.75 6.50 -1.17
C LEU A 50 -18.85 5.83 -0.33
N ILE A 51 -19.50 4.78 -0.86
CA ILE A 51 -20.52 4.01 -0.12
C ILE A 51 -19.90 3.40 1.14
N GLY A 52 -18.75 2.74 1.01
CA GLY A 52 -18.06 2.14 2.16
C GLY A 52 -17.62 3.17 3.20
N LEU A 53 -17.08 4.30 2.76
CA LEU A 53 -16.67 5.38 3.66
C LEU A 53 -17.88 6.00 4.39
N MET A 54 -18.97 6.26 3.67
CA MET A 54 -20.22 6.76 4.27
C MET A 54 -20.81 5.76 5.25
N ALA A 55 -20.83 4.46 4.92
CA ALA A 55 -21.29 3.41 5.80
C ALA A 55 -20.45 3.33 7.09
N TRP A 56 -19.12 3.43 6.98
CA TRP A 56 -18.22 3.44 8.13
C TRP A 56 -18.44 4.66 9.03
N ILE A 57 -18.50 5.84 8.44
CA ILE A 57 -18.74 7.10 9.17
C ILE A 57 -20.10 7.06 9.87
N LEU A 58 -21.14 6.63 9.16
CA LEU A 58 -22.48 6.50 9.72
C LEU A 58 -22.52 5.50 10.87
N TYR A 59 -21.95 4.31 10.69
CA TYR A 59 -21.86 3.30 11.75
C TYR A 59 -21.14 3.83 12.99
N THR A 60 -20.00 4.51 12.79
CA THR A 60 -19.23 5.12 13.88
C THR A 60 -20.01 6.22 14.59
N HIS A 61 -20.67 7.12 13.84
CA HIS A 61 -21.48 8.20 14.40
C HIS A 61 -22.66 7.65 15.21
N ILE A 62 -23.38 6.67 14.65
CA ILE A 62 -24.48 5.97 15.32
C ILE A 62 -23.94 5.38 16.63
N TYR A 63 -22.91 4.54 16.59
CA TYR A 63 -22.35 3.89 17.78
C TYR A 63 -21.95 4.84 18.91
N ILE A 64 -21.44 6.04 18.59
CA ILE A 64 -21.05 7.05 19.59
C ILE A 64 -22.26 7.84 20.12
N ALA A 65 -23.34 7.91 19.34
CA ALA A 65 -24.57 8.62 19.69
C ALA A 65 -25.55 7.79 20.56
N TYR A 66 -25.23 6.51 20.80
CA TYR A 66 -25.93 5.64 21.76
C TYR A 66 -25.01 5.34 22.95
#